data_AF-A0A401ZA21-F1
#
_entry.id   AF-A0A401ZA21-F1
#
_cell.length_a   1.000
_cell.length_b   1.000
_cell.length_c   1.000
_cell.angle_alpha   90.00
_cell.angle_beta   90.00
_cell.angle_gamma   90.00
#
_symmetry.space_group_name_H-M   'P 1'
#
loop_
_entity.id
_entity.type
_entity.pdbx_description
1 polymer ?
#
loop_
_entity_poly.entity_id
_entity_poly.type
_entity_poly.pdbx_seq_one_letter_code
_entity_poly.pdbx_strand_id
1 'polypeptide(L)'
;MPKSSEVNQYQRSVNAARRCHECSEEALGRCPDCHMCFCQEHFPKQQHSPCAEKQMKLSQIQVCYVCGTQVYPDQWSLSKTTHYVDQSTCRGCGRYICDDLHTQSKDEDVIISREGLRGHRYQYINRYCDMCSPLRRVGGIRGVTRGLVVIGTIAAAVFFYLHP
;
A
#
# COMPACT_ATOMS: atom_id res chain seq x y z
N MET A 1 -49.52 2.62 12.88
CA MET A 1 -48.96 1.71 11.84
C MET A 1 -47.44 1.80 11.87
N PRO A 2 -46.71 0.78 12.38
CA PRO A 2 -45.26 0.80 12.44
C PRO A 2 -44.68 0.20 11.14
N LYS A 3 -44.10 1.03 10.27
CA LYS A 3 -43.44 0.61 9.01
C LYS A 3 -42.16 1.40 8.71
N SER A 4 -41.47 1.92 9.72
CA SER A 4 -40.34 2.85 9.52
C SER A 4 -38.95 2.26 9.82
N SER A 5 -38.84 1.17 10.60
CA SER A 5 -37.55 0.58 10.97
C SER A 5 -36.99 -0.38 9.93
N GLU A 6 -37.82 -1.29 9.40
CA GLU A 6 -37.40 -2.32 8.43
C GLU A 6 -36.94 -1.73 7.09
N VAL A 7 -37.64 -0.69 6.60
CA VAL A 7 -37.27 -0.01 5.34
C VAL A 7 -35.94 0.73 5.46
N ASN A 8 -35.68 1.35 6.63
CA ASN A 8 -34.41 2.02 6.92
C ASN A 8 -33.24 1.02 7.08
N GLN A 9 -33.49 -0.13 7.70
CA GLN A 9 -32.48 -1.21 7.80
C GLN A 9 -32.16 -1.80 6.43
N TYR A 10 -33.18 -2.04 5.61
CA TYR A 10 -33.01 -2.53 4.25
C TYR A 10 -32.21 -1.53 3.40
N GLN A 11 -32.56 -0.24 3.40
CA GLN A 11 -31.82 0.81 2.69
C GLN A 11 -30.37 0.96 3.18
N ARG A 12 -30.10 0.86 4.49
CA ARG A 12 -28.73 0.86 5.01
C ARG A 12 -27.93 -0.35 4.53
N SER A 13 -28.53 -1.54 4.50
CA SER A 13 -27.87 -2.75 4.00
C SER A 13 -27.56 -2.68 2.51
N VAL A 14 -28.47 -2.11 1.71
CA VAL A 14 -28.31 -1.93 0.26
C VAL A 14 -27.26 -0.86 -0.04
N ASN A 15 -27.21 0.22 0.74
CA ASN A 15 -26.18 1.26 0.59
C ASN A 15 -24.80 0.80 1.08
N ALA A 16 -24.71 -0.04 2.10
CA ALA A 16 -23.46 -0.67 2.52
C ALA A 16 -22.94 -1.65 1.46
N ALA A 17 -23.84 -2.44 0.86
CA ALA A 17 -23.52 -3.40 -0.20
C ALA A 17 -23.19 -2.77 -1.56
N ARG A 18 -23.27 -1.43 -1.69
CA ARG A 18 -22.87 -0.66 -2.89
C ARG A 18 -21.58 0.12 -2.71
N ARG A 19 -20.98 0.14 -1.53
CA ARG A 19 -19.74 0.87 -1.28
C ARG A 19 -18.53 -0.03 -1.51
N CYS A 20 -17.46 0.52 -2.06
CA CYS A 20 -16.19 -0.17 -2.10
C CYS A 20 -15.64 -0.32 -0.66
N HIS A 21 -15.15 -1.50 -0.31
CA HIS A 21 -14.57 -1.75 1.01
C HIS A 21 -13.25 -1.01 1.25
N GLU A 22 -12.56 -0.54 0.19
CA GLU A 22 -11.28 0.15 0.31
C GLU A 22 -11.46 1.67 0.38
N CYS A 23 -12.17 2.27 -0.60
CA CYS A 23 -12.35 3.72 -0.63
C CYS A 23 -13.65 4.20 0.05
N SER A 24 -14.52 3.30 0.51
CA SER A 24 -15.83 3.59 1.15
C SER A 24 -16.80 4.43 0.29
N GLU A 25 -16.46 4.66 -0.98
CA GLU A 25 -17.26 5.40 -1.96
C GLU A 25 -18.23 4.45 -2.70
N GLU A 26 -19.32 5.00 -3.23
CA GLU A 26 -20.33 4.24 -3.96
C GLU A 26 -19.76 3.71 -5.28
N ALA A 27 -19.76 2.39 -5.47
CA ALA A 27 -19.31 1.75 -6.68
C ALA A 27 -20.28 2.08 -7.82
N LEU A 28 -19.75 2.59 -8.93
CA LEU A 28 -20.56 3.01 -10.09
C LEU A 28 -21.14 1.84 -10.91
N GLY A 29 -20.92 0.59 -10.47
CA GLY A 29 -21.49 -0.60 -11.08
C GLY A 29 -21.23 -1.88 -10.28
N ARG A 30 -21.73 -3.00 -10.81
CA ARG A 30 -21.58 -4.34 -10.25
C ARG A 30 -20.72 -5.21 -11.17
N CYS A 31 -19.94 -6.09 -10.59
CA CYS A 31 -19.24 -7.13 -11.33
C CYS A 31 -20.27 -8.05 -12.01
N PRO A 32 -20.16 -8.33 -13.32
CA PRO A 32 -21.09 -9.22 -14.03
C PRO A 32 -20.94 -10.69 -13.60
N ASP A 33 -19.78 -11.10 -13.08
CA ASP A 33 -19.51 -12.48 -12.69
C ASP A 33 -19.99 -12.81 -11.27
N CYS A 34 -19.79 -11.89 -10.31
CA CYS A 34 -20.16 -12.12 -8.92
C CYS A 34 -21.36 -11.28 -8.43
N HIS A 35 -21.88 -10.37 -9.25
CA HIS A 35 -22.99 -9.46 -8.94
C HIS A 35 -22.82 -8.56 -7.70
N MET A 36 -21.63 -8.57 -7.09
CA MET A 36 -21.22 -7.67 -6.02
C MET A 36 -20.71 -6.34 -6.59
N CYS A 37 -20.39 -5.36 -5.74
CA CYS A 37 -19.58 -4.19 -6.14
C CYS A 37 -18.37 -4.63 -6.96
N PHE A 38 -17.91 -3.78 -7.89
CA PHE A 38 -16.61 -3.99 -8.56
C PHE A 38 -15.54 -4.35 -7.52
N CYS A 39 -15.14 -5.62 -7.52
CA CYS A 39 -14.20 -6.19 -6.56
C CYS A 39 -12.87 -6.50 -7.26
N GLN A 40 -11.78 -6.39 -6.51
CA GLN A 40 -10.43 -6.76 -6.97
C GLN A 40 -10.28 -8.25 -7.32
N GLU A 41 -11.29 -9.06 -7.03
CA GLU A 41 -11.31 -10.48 -7.41
C GLU A 41 -11.54 -10.69 -8.90
N HIS A 42 -12.27 -9.79 -9.58
CA HIS A 42 -12.68 -9.99 -10.98
C HIS A 42 -12.18 -8.90 -11.92
N PHE A 43 -11.81 -7.72 -11.42
CA PHE A 43 -11.32 -6.62 -12.25
C PHE A 43 -10.02 -6.03 -11.71
N PRO A 44 -9.07 -5.64 -12.59
CA PRO A 44 -7.89 -4.87 -12.20
C PRO A 44 -8.28 -3.56 -11.52
N LYS A 45 -7.44 -3.08 -10.60
CA LYS A 45 -7.69 -1.86 -9.80
C LYS A 45 -7.99 -0.62 -10.66
N GLN A 46 -7.38 -0.55 -11.84
CA GLN A 46 -7.55 0.51 -12.84
C GLN A 46 -8.98 0.59 -13.42
N GLN A 47 -9.78 -0.47 -13.28
CA GLN A 47 -11.14 -0.57 -13.78
C GLN A 47 -12.21 -0.40 -12.69
N HIS A 48 -11.82 -0.07 -11.45
CA HIS A 48 -12.73 0.13 -10.31
C HIS A 48 -13.11 1.60 -10.12
N SER A 49 -14.14 2.10 -10.80
CA SER A 49 -14.65 3.45 -10.54
C SER A 49 -15.57 3.47 -9.29
N PRO A 50 -15.35 4.36 -8.28
CA PRO A 50 -14.53 5.58 -8.32
C PRO A 50 -13.12 5.47 -7.72
N CYS A 51 -12.75 4.34 -7.09
CA CYS A 51 -11.44 4.22 -6.44
C CYS A 51 -10.26 4.39 -7.42
N ALA A 52 -10.40 3.91 -8.67
CA ALA A 52 -9.43 4.04 -9.75
C ALA A 52 -9.17 5.51 -10.10
N GLU A 53 -10.22 6.34 -10.20
CA GLU A 53 -10.09 7.77 -10.50
C GLU A 53 -9.37 8.51 -9.37
N LYS A 54 -9.69 8.18 -8.12
CA LYS A 54 -9.03 8.77 -6.95
C LYS A 54 -7.55 8.39 -6.92
N GLN A 55 -7.23 7.14 -7.24
CA GLN A 55 -5.84 6.71 -7.36
C GLN A 55 -5.13 7.34 -8.57
N MET A 56 -5.80 7.51 -9.71
CA MET A 56 -5.24 8.27 -10.84
C MET A 56 -4.96 9.73 -10.48
N LYS A 57 -5.83 10.37 -9.69
CA LYS A 57 -5.55 11.72 -9.16
C LYS A 57 -4.36 11.73 -8.21
N LEU A 58 -4.17 10.69 -7.41
CA LEU A 58 -2.98 10.54 -6.57
C LEU A 58 -1.73 10.25 -7.39
N SER A 59 -1.81 9.51 -8.50
CA SER A 59 -0.66 9.25 -9.35
C SER A 59 -0.18 10.49 -10.11
N GLN A 60 -1.05 11.48 -10.35
CA GLN A 60 -0.65 12.77 -10.92
C GLN A 60 0.37 13.53 -10.05
N ILE A 61 0.37 13.30 -8.73
CA ILE A 61 1.34 13.91 -7.79
C ILE A 61 2.50 12.97 -7.45
N GLN A 62 2.40 11.68 -7.77
CA GLN A 62 3.41 10.68 -7.46
C GLN A 62 4.30 10.46 -8.67
N VAL A 63 5.45 11.13 -8.65
CA VAL A 63 6.43 11.06 -9.75
C VAL A 63 7.72 10.42 -9.27
N CYS A 64 8.41 9.72 -10.17
CA CYS A 64 9.75 9.25 -9.92
C CYS A 64 10.67 10.43 -9.60
N TYR A 65 11.34 10.40 -8.45
CA TYR A 65 12.19 11.52 -8.04
C TYR A 65 13.41 11.73 -8.95
N VAL A 66 13.73 10.77 -9.82
CA VAL A 66 14.89 10.80 -10.72
C VAL A 66 14.50 11.36 -12.09
N CYS A 67 13.48 10.80 -12.76
CA CYS A 67 13.10 11.21 -14.11
C CYS A 67 11.79 11.98 -14.22
N GLY A 68 11.05 12.17 -13.12
CA GLY A 68 9.77 12.89 -13.13
C GLY A 68 8.61 12.14 -13.80
N THR A 69 8.84 10.93 -14.32
CA THR A 69 7.77 10.09 -14.87
C THR A 69 6.78 9.72 -13.77
N GLN A 70 5.48 9.76 -14.09
CA GLN A 70 4.44 9.34 -13.16
C GLN A 70 4.64 7.88 -12.76
N VAL A 71 4.50 7.60 -11.47
CA VAL A 71 4.52 6.25 -10.94
C VAL A 71 3.17 5.92 -10.35
N TYR A 72 2.76 4.67 -10.51
CA TYR A 72 1.47 4.20 -10.01
C TYR A 72 1.72 3.16 -8.93
N PRO A 73 1.42 3.45 -7.66
CA PRO A 73 1.29 2.42 -6.64
C PRO A 73 0.11 1.54 -7.02
N ASP A 74 0.34 0.23 -7.08
CA ASP A 74 -0.69 -0.72 -7.46
C ASP A 74 -0.93 -1.72 -6.34
N GLN A 75 -2.14 -2.23 -6.30
CA GLN A 75 -2.52 -3.33 -5.42
C GLN A 75 -3.50 -4.21 -6.17
N TRP A 76 -3.22 -5.50 -6.20
CA TRP A 76 -4.13 -6.46 -6.81
C TRP A 76 -4.26 -7.68 -5.92
N SER A 77 -5.38 -8.38 -6.03
CA SER A 77 -5.61 -9.62 -5.32
C SER A 77 -5.71 -10.77 -6.31
N LEU A 78 -4.90 -11.82 -6.13
CA LEU A 78 -5.10 -13.07 -6.87
C LEU A 78 -6.27 -13.88 -6.30
N SER A 79 -6.58 -13.70 -5.02
CA SER A 79 -7.69 -14.37 -4.35
C SER A 79 -8.20 -13.57 -3.16
N LYS A 80 -9.31 -14.01 -2.56
CA LYS A 80 -9.90 -13.46 -1.32
C LYS A 80 -8.91 -13.32 -0.15
N THR A 81 -7.87 -14.13 -0.15
CA THR A 81 -6.89 -14.22 0.94
C THR A 81 -5.48 -13.87 0.49
N THR A 82 -5.25 -13.55 -0.79
CA THR A 82 -3.91 -13.27 -1.32
C THR A 82 -3.90 -11.93 -2.05
N HIS A 83 -3.18 -10.99 -1.46
CA HIS A 83 -3.07 -9.61 -1.91
C HIS A 83 -1.62 -9.29 -2.24
N TYR A 84 -1.40 -8.51 -3.28
CA TYR A 84 -0.12 -8.01 -3.75
C TYR A 84 -0.14 -6.49 -3.64
N VAL A 85 0.91 -5.92 -3.08
CA VAL A 85 1.01 -4.48 -2.83
C VAL A 85 2.34 -3.98 -3.36
N ASP A 86 2.28 -3.06 -4.32
CA ASP A 86 3.43 -2.32 -4.79
C ASP A 86 3.22 -0.83 -4.53
N GLN A 87 4.01 -0.27 -3.62
CA GLN A 87 3.89 1.14 -3.29
C GLN A 87 4.62 2.04 -4.29
N SER A 88 5.40 1.48 -5.23
CA SER A 88 6.26 2.23 -6.15
C SER A 88 7.22 3.20 -5.43
N THR A 89 7.59 2.90 -4.17
CA THR A 89 8.55 3.67 -3.37
C THR A 89 9.79 2.85 -3.06
N CYS A 90 10.93 3.54 -2.98
CA CYS A 90 12.17 2.94 -2.52
C CYS A 90 12.08 2.65 -1.01
N ARG A 91 12.20 1.38 -0.57
CA ARG A 91 12.20 1.01 0.86
C ARG A 91 13.32 1.70 1.65
N GLY A 92 14.45 1.99 0.97
CA GLY A 92 15.64 2.59 1.57
C GLY A 92 15.57 4.10 1.85
N CYS A 93 14.91 4.88 0.99
CA CYS A 93 14.80 6.35 1.15
C CYS A 93 13.36 6.86 1.24
N GLY A 94 12.39 6.04 0.85
CA GLY A 94 10.95 6.32 0.81
C GLY A 94 10.50 7.27 -0.28
N ARG A 95 11.33 7.53 -1.29
CA ARG A 95 10.96 8.31 -2.47
C ARG A 95 10.36 7.41 -3.54
N TYR A 96 9.43 7.95 -4.32
CA TYR A 96 8.82 7.29 -5.46
C TYR A 96 9.84 7.00 -6.56
N ILE A 97 9.86 5.77 -7.09
CA ILE A 97 10.76 5.34 -8.16
C ILE A 97 10.02 4.54 -9.23
N CYS A 98 10.32 4.84 -10.49
CA CYS A 98 9.74 4.09 -11.60
C CYS A 98 10.36 2.70 -11.69
N ASP A 99 9.57 1.77 -12.22
CA ASP A 99 9.98 0.38 -12.34
C ASP A 99 11.09 0.22 -13.37
N ASP A 100 10.83 0.71 -14.58
CA ASP A 100 11.58 0.36 -15.78
C ASP A 100 13.03 0.86 -15.81
N LEU A 101 13.36 1.90 -15.03
CA LEU A 101 14.64 2.61 -15.14
C LEU A 101 15.36 2.82 -13.80
N HIS A 102 14.64 3.12 -12.72
CA HIS A 102 15.26 3.58 -11.46
C HIS A 102 15.08 2.62 -10.29
N THR A 103 14.58 1.41 -10.57
CA THR A 103 14.54 0.30 -9.61
C THR A 103 15.72 -0.64 -9.91
N GLN A 104 16.72 -0.64 -9.03
CA GLN A 104 17.93 -1.45 -9.18
C GLN A 104 17.78 -2.85 -8.56
N SER A 105 16.98 -2.96 -7.49
CA SER A 105 16.69 -4.23 -6.82
C SER A 105 15.24 -4.25 -6.39
N LYS A 106 14.66 -5.45 -6.44
CA LYS A 106 13.33 -5.75 -5.91
C LYS A 106 13.43 -6.93 -4.96
N ASP A 107 12.84 -6.78 -3.79
CA ASP A 107 12.70 -7.84 -2.80
C ASP A 107 11.22 -8.03 -2.49
N GLU A 108 10.76 -9.27 -2.44
CA GLU A 108 9.38 -9.60 -2.11
C GLU A 108 9.28 -9.99 -0.63
N ASP A 109 8.33 -9.40 0.08
CA ASP A 109 8.09 -9.64 1.50
C ASP A 109 6.66 -10.11 1.71
N VAL A 110 6.48 -11.20 2.46
CA VAL A 110 5.17 -11.84 2.63
C VAL A 110 4.76 -11.71 4.08
N ILE A 111 3.71 -10.94 4.32
CA ILE A 111 3.11 -10.74 5.63
C ILE A 111 1.79 -11.51 5.68
N ILE A 112 1.66 -12.42 6.65
CA ILE A 112 0.42 -13.13 6.91
C ILE A 112 -0.28 -12.44 8.07
N SER A 113 -1.36 -11.71 7.77
CA SER A 113 -2.27 -11.18 8.77
C SER A 113 -3.37 -12.20 9.05
N ARG A 114 -3.79 -12.35 10.30
CA ARG A 114 -4.93 -13.22 10.67
C ARG A 114 -6.07 -12.35 11.17
N GLU A 115 -7.22 -12.46 10.51
CA GLU A 115 -8.45 -11.81 10.93
C GLU A 115 -9.47 -12.90 11.29
N GLY A 116 -9.58 -13.18 12.59
CA GLY A 116 -10.37 -14.30 13.11
C GLY A 116 -9.85 -15.66 12.61
N LEU A 117 -10.71 -16.43 11.92
CA LEU A 117 -10.39 -17.76 11.38
C LEU A 117 -9.76 -17.71 9.97
N ARG A 118 -9.68 -16.53 9.34
CA ARG A 118 -9.15 -16.39 7.97
C ARG A 118 -7.76 -15.74 8.01
N GLY A 119 -6.81 -16.38 7.35
CA GLY A 119 -5.49 -15.82 7.10
C GLY A 119 -5.46 -15.05 5.79
N HIS A 120 -5.04 -13.79 5.84
CA HIS A 120 -4.77 -12.94 4.69
C HIS A 120 -3.27 -12.86 4.46
N ARG A 121 -2.83 -13.18 3.25
CA ARG A 121 -1.45 -13.12 2.79
C ARG A 121 -1.28 -11.83 1.99
N TYR A 122 -0.40 -10.96 2.44
CA TYR A 122 -0.01 -9.73 1.75
C TYR A 122 1.42 -9.88 1.24
N GLN A 123 1.62 -9.80 -0.06
CA GLN A 123 2.91 -9.84 -0.72
C GLN A 123 3.30 -8.42 -1.13
N TYR A 124 4.26 -7.85 -0.43
CA TYR A 124 4.77 -6.51 -0.66
C TYR A 124 5.98 -6.56 -1.59
N ILE A 125 5.94 -5.74 -2.63
CA ILE A 125 7.09 -5.50 -3.51
C ILE A 125 7.89 -4.35 -2.93
N ASN A 126 9.11 -4.63 -2.49
CA ASN A 126 10.02 -3.65 -1.96
C ASN A 126 11.04 -3.28 -3.02
N ARG A 127 11.01 -2.03 -3.45
CA ARG A 127 11.92 -1.50 -4.47
C ARG A 127 13.11 -0.80 -3.81
N TYR A 128 14.27 -0.84 -4.44
CA TYR A 128 15.45 -0.08 -4.03
C TYR A 128 16.01 0.69 -5.22
N CYS A 129 16.18 2.00 -5.06
CA CYS A 129 16.88 2.83 -6.04
C CYS A 129 18.37 2.51 -6.05
N ASP A 130 19.08 2.92 -7.09
CA ASP A 130 20.51 2.69 -7.27
C ASP A 130 21.33 3.04 -6.01
N MET A 131 21.09 4.22 -5.44
CA MET A 131 21.76 4.67 -4.21
C MET A 131 21.45 3.81 -2.97
N CYS A 132 20.25 3.22 -2.87
CA CYS A 132 19.85 2.41 -1.70
C CYS A 132 20.11 0.91 -1.88
N SER A 133 20.29 0.43 -3.11
CA SER A 133 20.45 -0.98 -3.43
C SER A 133 21.70 -1.62 -2.77
N PRO A 134 22.89 -0.99 -2.78
CA PRO A 134 24.06 -1.51 -2.06
C PRO A 134 23.84 -1.68 -0.56
N LEU A 135 22.97 -0.84 0.02
CA LEU A 135 22.66 -0.79 1.44
C LEU A 135 21.36 -1.53 1.79
N ARG A 136 20.80 -2.33 0.88
CA ARG A 136 19.49 -2.98 1.07
C ARG A 136 19.42 -3.84 2.34
N ARG A 137 20.53 -4.50 2.69
CA ARG A 137 20.63 -5.38 3.89
C ARG A 137 20.40 -4.64 5.21
N VAL A 138 20.73 -3.35 5.26
CA VAL A 138 20.54 -2.52 6.47
C VAL A 138 19.30 -1.64 6.39
N GLY A 139 18.48 -1.76 5.32
CA GLY A 139 17.31 -0.92 5.11
C GLY A 139 17.60 0.39 4.36
N GLY A 140 18.65 0.42 3.55
CA GLY A 140 19.05 1.58 2.75
C GLY A 140 19.51 2.76 3.58
N ILE A 141 19.35 3.98 3.04
CA ILE A 141 19.80 5.21 3.70
C ILE A 141 19.12 5.41 5.06
N ARG A 142 17.80 5.18 5.15
CA ARG A 142 17.05 5.27 6.41
C ARG A 142 17.64 4.35 7.48
N GLY A 143 18.04 3.15 7.08
CA GLY A 143 18.74 2.19 7.92
C GLY A 143 20.08 2.72 8.45
N VAL A 144 20.92 3.23 7.55
CA VAL A 144 22.22 3.82 7.90
C VAL A 144 22.06 5.00 8.85
N THR A 145 21.14 5.91 8.57
CA THR A 145 20.89 7.08 9.43
C THR A 145 20.44 6.65 10.83
N ARG A 146 19.54 5.65 10.94
CA ARG A 146 19.14 5.10 12.25
C ARG A 146 20.32 4.48 12.99
N GLY A 147 21.17 3.72 12.29
CA GLY A 147 22.38 3.12 12.88
C GLY A 147 23.35 4.19 13.42
N LEU A 148 23.61 5.24 12.64
CA LEU A 148 24.47 6.35 13.07
C LEU A 148 23.91 7.08 14.30
N VAL A 149 22.61 7.32 14.35
CA VAL A 149 21.97 7.94 15.52
C VAL A 149 22.15 7.06 16.74
N VAL A 150 21.87 5.75 16.66
CA VAL A 150 22.04 4.83 17.79
C VAL A 150 23.48 4.78 18.29
N ILE A 151 24.45 4.62 17.39
CA ILE A 151 25.88 4.59 17.75
C ILE A 151 26.30 5.92 18.37
N GLY A 152 25.87 7.05 17.79
CA GLY A 152 26.15 8.39 18.30
C GLY A 152 25.57 8.61 19.69
N THR A 153 24.33 8.15 19.94
CA THR A 153 23.69 8.24 21.26
C THR A 153 24.44 7.41 22.29
N ILE A 154 24.86 6.19 21.95
CA ILE A 154 25.64 5.32 22.86
C ILE A 154 26.99 5.96 23.18
N ALA A 155 27.71 6.45 22.17
CA ALA A 155 29.01 7.10 22.37
C ALA A 155 28.91 8.35 23.24
N ALA A 156 27.89 9.19 22.99
CA ALA A 156 27.63 10.37 23.81
C ALA A 156 27.32 10.00 25.26
N ALA A 157 26.46 9.01 25.49
CA ALA A 157 26.12 8.54 26.83
C ALA A 157 27.36 8.04 27.60
N VAL A 158 28.23 7.26 26.96
CA VAL A 158 29.49 6.79 27.55
C VAL A 158 30.43 7.95 27.85
N PHE A 159 30.57 8.91 26.93
CA PHE A 159 31.40 10.08 27.13
C PHE A 159 30.95 10.90 28.35
N PHE A 160 29.66 11.22 28.44
CA PHE A 160 29.10 11.94 29.60
C PHE A 160 29.21 11.15 30.91
N TYR A 161 29.15 9.82 30.87
CA TYR A 161 29.33 8.99 32.06
C TYR A 161 30.77 8.97 32.56
N LEU A 162 31.75 8.97 31.65
CA LEU A 162 33.18 8.91 31.98
C LEU A 162 33.82 10.29 32.19
N HIS A 163 33.19 11.35 31.70
CA HIS A 163 33.61 12.76 31.85
C HIS A 163 32.45 13.62 32.39
N PRO A 164 32.09 13.48 33.67
CA PRO A 164 31.08 14.33 34.31
C PRO A 164 31.51 15.80 34.43
#